data_AF-A0A3B4ACA8-F1
#
_entry.id   AF-A0A3B4ACA8-F1
#
_cell.length_a   1.000
_cell.length_b   1.000
_cell.length_c   1.000
_cell.angle_alpha   90.00
_cell.angle_beta   90.00
_cell.angle_gamma   90.00
#
_symmetry.space_group_name_H-M   'P 1'
#
loop_
_entity.id
_entity.type
_entity.pdbx_description
1 polymer ?
#
loop_
_entity_poly.entity_id
_entity_poly.type
_entity_poly.pdbx_seq_one_letter_code
_entity_poly.pdbx_strand_id
1 'polypeptide(L)'
;PPPHLRKPPEREQQVRNTEEGTSAGTEQVRNTEEGTSAGTEQVRNTEEGTSAGTEQVRNTEEGTSAGTEQVRNTEEGTSAGTEQVRNTEEGTSAGTEQVRNTEEGTSAGTEQVRNTEEGTSAGTEQVRNTEEGTSAGTEQVRNTEEGTSAGTEQVRNTEEGTSAGTVVLVAVVVVVYSSTH
;
A
#
# COMPACT_ATOMS: atom_id res chain seq x y z
N PRO A 1 46.72 11.39 -13.32
CA PRO A 1 45.68 10.85 -12.42
C PRO A 1 44.95 11.99 -11.68
N PRO A 2 43.62 12.18 -11.86
CA PRO A 2 42.93 13.18 -11.06
C PRO A 2 42.75 12.67 -9.62
N PRO A 3 42.70 13.57 -8.62
CA PRO A 3 42.60 13.20 -7.21
C PRO A 3 41.22 12.60 -6.92
N HIS A 4 41.20 11.51 -6.15
CA HIS A 4 39.98 10.87 -5.70
C HIS A 4 39.15 11.84 -4.85
N LEU A 5 38.02 12.32 -5.40
CA LEU A 5 36.97 13.00 -4.64
C LEU A 5 36.46 12.02 -3.58
N ARG A 6 36.87 12.22 -2.32
CA ARG A 6 36.24 11.53 -1.18
C ARG A 6 34.83 12.12 -1.03
N LYS A 7 33.81 11.26 -1.16
CA LYS A 7 32.40 11.58 -0.86
C LYS A 7 32.35 12.15 0.57
N PRO A 8 31.72 13.32 0.82
CA PRO A 8 31.58 13.86 2.18
C PRO A 8 30.79 12.89 3.07
N PRO A 9 31.03 12.88 4.40
CA PRO A 9 30.29 12.01 5.31
C PRO A 9 28.80 12.38 5.30
N GLU A 10 27.94 11.38 5.17
CA GLU A 10 26.49 11.50 5.34
C GLU A 10 26.22 11.98 6.78
N ARG A 11 25.55 13.13 6.93
CA ARG A 11 25.23 13.71 8.23
C ARG A 11 24.02 12.98 8.79
N GLU A 12 24.22 12.13 9.79
CA GLU A 12 23.11 11.59 10.58
C GLU A 12 22.57 12.70 11.50
N GLN A 13 21.31 13.11 11.30
CA GLN A 13 20.62 14.08 12.17
C GLN A 13 19.56 13.38 13.03
N GLN A 14 19.37 13.85 14.26
CA GLN A 14 18.33 13.36 15.17
C GLN A 14 17.42 14.52 15.57
N VAL A 15 16.14 14.43 15.19
CA VAL A 15 15.08 15.38 15.54
C VAL A 15 14.16 14.72 16.56
N ARG A 16 13.96 15.35 17.72
CA ARG A 16 13.09 14.80 18.78
C ARG A 16 11.64 15.20 18.61
N ASN A 17 11.36 16.50 18.62
CA ASN A 17 10.02 17.05 18.45
C ASN A 17 10.17 18.30 17.59
N THR A 18 9.27 18.47 16.65
CA THR A 18 9.21 19.63 15.78
C THR A 18 7.77 19.85 15.35
N GLU A 19 7.37 21.10 15.28
CA GLU A 19 6.07 21.50 14.72
C GLU A 19 6.19 21.38 13.18
N GLU A 20 7.03 22.22 12.56
CA GLU A 20 7.35 22.15 11.13
C GLU A 20 8.79 21.66 10.87
N GLY A 21 8.94 20.56 10.13
CA GLY A 21 10.24 19.92 9.89
C GLY A 21 10.54 19.70 8.41
N THR A 22 11.73 20.11 7.96
CA THR A 22 12.28 19.65 6.67
C THR A 22 13.58 18.91 6.92
N SER A 23 13.62 17.64 6.55
CA SER A 23 14.77 16.75 6.68
C SER A 23 15.31 16.35 5.30
N ALA A 24 16.64 16.15 5.21
CA ALA A 24 17.25 15.63 4.00
C ALA A 24 18.52 14.84 4.28
N GLY A 25 18.68 13.70 3.60
CA GLY A 25 19.82 12.80 3.79
C GLY A 25 19.47 11.64 4.71
N THR A 26 20.26 11.41 5.76
CA THR A 26 20.03 10.27 6.68
C THR A 26 19.56 10.80 8.03
N GLU A 27 18.29 10.62 8.37
CA GLU A 27 17.72 11.24 9.58
C GLU A 27 16.89 10.29 10.44
N GLN A 28 16.81 10.60 11.73
CA GLN A 28 15.89 9.97 12.68
C GLN A 28 14.99 11.03 13.30
N VAL A 29 13.70 10.92 13.05
CA VAL A 29 12.66 11.84 13.51
C VAL A 29 11.74 11.11 14.48
N ARG A 30 11.58 11.64 15.69
CA ARG A 30 10.69 11.00 16.68
C ARG A 30 9.25 11.50 16.56
N ASN A 31 9.01 12.80 16.57
CA ASN A 31 7.68 13.36 16.38
C ASN A 31 7.78 14.62 15.54
N THR A 32 6.92 14.74 14.53
CA THR A 32 6.70 15.94 13.74
C THR A 32 5.21 16.15 13.56
N GLU A 33 4.73 17.39 13.66
CA GLU A 33 3.34 17.73 13.32
C GLU A 33 3.24 17.82 11.80
N GLU A 34 3.94 18.76 11.17
CA GLU A 34 4.05 18.91 9.71
C GLU A 34 5.48 18.61 9.22
N GLY A 35 5.65 17.57 8.40
CA GLY A 35 6.96 17.06 8.00
C GLY A 35 7.13 16.92 6.50
N THR A 36 8.29 17.36 5.99
CA THR A 36 8.78 16.97 4.65
C THR A 36 10.15 16.31 4.76
N SER A 37 10.26 15.08 4.27
CA SER A 37 11.49 14.29 4.31
C SER A 37 11.98 13.88 2.93
N ALA A 38 13.30 13.78 2.77
CA ALA A 38 13.91 13.31 1.53
C ALA A 38 15.23 12.57 1.79
N GLY A 39 15.28 11.26 1.55
CA GLY A 39 16.49 10.48 1.66
C GLY A 39 16.28 9.13 2.34
N THR A 40 17.04 8.85 3.40
CA THR A 40 16.95 7.62 4.18
C THR A 40 16.53 7.95 5.60
N GLU A 41 15.26 7.76 5.93
CA GLU A 41 14.70 8.28 7.18
C GLU A 41 14.01 7.22 8.04
N GLN A 42 14.07 7.43 9.35
CA GLN A 42 13.28 6.68 10.32
C GLN A 42 12.39 7.66 11.10
N VAL A 43 11.09 7.54 10.89
CA VAL A 43 10.08 8.40 11.47
C VAL A 43 9.21 7.60 12.42
N ARG A 44 9.07 8.06 13.68
CA ARG A 44 8.20 7.37 14.64
C ARG A 44 6.76 7.85 14.54
N ASN A 45 6.50 9.14 14.59
CA ASN A 45 5.15 9.68 14.46
C ASN A 45 5.20 10.96 13.61
N THR A 46 4.28 11.06 12.68
CA THR A 46 3.98 12.28 11.94
C THR A 46 2.46 12.46 11.92
N GLU A 47 1.99 13.69 12.11
CA GLU A 47 0.58 14.03 11.90
C GLU A 47 0.36 14.20 10.40
N GLU A 48 0.97 15.22 9.79
CA GLU A 48 0.95 15.45 8.34
C GLU A 48 2.36 15.29 7.73
N GLY A 49 2.51 14.38 6.78
CA GLY A 49 3.82 14.01 6.24
C GLY A 49 3.88 13.92 4.73
N THR A 50 4.90 14.53 4.13
CA THR A 50 5.32 14.22 2.75
C THR A 50 6.73 13.65 2.74
N SER A 51 6.92 12.56 2.03
CA SER A 51 8.12 11.77 2.18
C SER A 51 8.61 11.20 0.85
N ALA A 52 9.92 11.11 0.68
CA ALA A 52 10.53 10.62 -0.55
C ALA A 52 11.87 9.92 -0.32
N GLY A 53 12.00 8.68 -0.78
CA GLY A 53 13.26 7.95 -0.77
C GLY A 53 13.13 6.56 -0.14
N THR A 54 13.86 6.31 0.93
CA THR A 54 13.86 5.03 1.66
C THR A 54 13.50 5.26 3.10
N GLU A 55 12.27 4.90 3.48
CA GLU A 55 11.73 5.29 4.77
C GLU A 55 11.20 4.12 5.61
N GLN A 56 11.30 4.30 6.92
CA GLN A 56 10.60 3.48 7.90
C GLN A 56 9.75 4.37 8.78
N VAL A 57 8.43 4.23 8.65
CA VAL A 57 7.44 5.04 9.33
C VAL A 57 6.63 4.16 10.27
N ARG A 58 6.52 4.57 11.54
CA ARG A 58 5.76 3.79 12.51
C ARG A 58 4.29 4.20 12.55
N ASN A 59 3.98 5.49 12.60
CA ASN A 59 2.62 6.00 12.57
C ASN A 59 2.59 7.29 11.77
N THR A 60 1.61 7.41 10.89
CA THR A 60 1.23 8.64 10.19
C THR A 60 -0.27 8.81 10.28
N GLU A 61 -0.75 10.01 10.56
CA GLU A 61 -2.18 10.34 10.46
C GLU A 61 -2.48 10.58 8.98
N GLU A 62 -1.93 11.64 8.38
CA GLU A 62 -2.04 11.96 6.96
C GLU A 62 -0.67 11.91 6.26
N GLY A 63 -0.54 11.07 5.23
CA GLY A 63 0.75 10.80 4.58
C GLY A 63 0.70 10.80 3.07
N THR A 64 1.67 11.46 2.44
CA THR A 64 2.04 11.20 1.04
C THR A 64 3.47 10.72 0.96
N SER A 65 3.69 9.64 0.23
CA SER A 65 4.98 8.98 0.28
C SER A 65 5.39 8.41 -1.08
N ALA A 66 6.69 8.32 -1.32
CA ALA A 66 7.22 7.92 -2.61
C ALA A 66 8.61 7.27 -2.50
N GLY A 67 8.73 6.04 -2.99
CA GLY A 67 10.02 5.35 -3.10
C GLY A 67 9.99 3.94 -2.53
N THR A 68 10.76 3.67 -1.48
CA THR A 68 10.86 2.36 -0.85
C THR A 68 10.54 2.48 0.63
N GLU A 69 9.40 1.94 1.04
CA GLU A 69 8.85 2.28 2.35
C GLU A 69 8.40 1.08 3.16
N GLN A 70 8.52 1.22 4.48
CA GLN A 70 7.92 0.32 5.44
C GLN A 70 7.09 1.14 6.42
N VAL A 71 5.78 0.95 6.35
CA VAL A 71 4.82 1.70 7.15
C VAL A 71 4.08 0.74 8.08
N ARG A 72 4.04 1.06 9.37
CA ARG A 72 3.31 0.21 10.33
C ARG A 72 1.83 0.59 10.43
N ASN A 73 1.51 1.87 10.56
CA ASN A 73 0.13 2.34 10.61
C ASN A 73 0.03 3.67 9.88
N THR A 74 -0.99 3.79 9.04
CA THR A 74 -1.43 5.05 8.43
C THR A 74 -2.93 5.15 8.61
N GLU A 75 -3.44 6.33 8.97
CA GLU A 75 -4.88 6.62 8.94
C GLU A 75 -5.26 6.93 7.49
N GLU A 76 -4.76 8.04 6.94
CA GLU A 76 -4.96 8.44 5.54
C GLU A 76 -3.62 8.48 4.78
N GLY A 77 -3.53 7.72 3.68
CA GLY A 77 -2.27 7.54 2.96
C GLY A 77 -2.38 7.59 1.45
N THR A 78 -1.47 8.32 0.80
CA THR A 78 -1.16 8.14 -0.63
C THR A 78 0.28 7.70 -0.78
N SER A 79 0.51 6.66 -1.56
CA SER A 79 1.83 6.05 -1.60
C SER A 79 2.16 5.54 -3.01
N ALA A 80 3.45 5.55 -3.34
CA ALA A 80 3.93 5.21 -4.67
C ALA A 80 5.34 4.61 -4.65
N GLY A 81 5.48 3.40 -5.17
CA GLY A 81 6.78 2.76 -5.38
C GLY A 81 6.81 1.32 -4.90
N THR A 82 7.67 1.03 -3.92
CA THR A 82 7.85 -0.31 -3.34
C THR A 82 7.59 -0.28 -1.86
N GLU A 83 6.49 -0.88 -1.43
CA GLU A 83 5.99 -0.63 -0.08
C GLU A 83 5.63 -1.88 0.70
N GLN A 84 5.76 -1.77 2.02
CA GLN A 84 5.24 -2.75 2.95
C GLN A 84 4.43 -2.03 4.02
N VAL A 85 3.13 -2.23 3.98
CA VAL A 85 2.18 -1.56 4.86
C VAL A 85 1.50 -2.58 5.76
N ARG A 86 1.51 -2.35 7.07
CA ARG A 86 0.88 -3.27 8.01
C ARG A 86 -0.60 -2.96 8.22
N ASN A 87 -0.97 -1.70 8.42
CA ASN A 87 -2.35 -1.30 8.59
C ASN A 87 -2.54 0.07 7.93
N THR A 88 -3.61 0.19 7.17
CA THR A 88 -4.11 1.46 6.62
C THR A 88 -5.61 1.52 6.89
N GLU A 89 -6.12 2.67 7.31
CA GLU A 89 -7.56 2.92 7.36
C GLU A 89 -8.02 3.30 5.94
N GLU A 90 -7.59 4.44 5.42
CA GLU A 90 -7.86 4.90 4.06
C GLU A 90 -6.56 5.02 3.24
N GLY A 91 -6.48 4.34 2.10
CA GLY A 91 -5.24 4.25 1.32
C GLY A 91 -5.43 4.34 -0.19
N THR A 92 -4.58 5.12 -0.84
CA THR A 92 -4.32 5.04 -2.28
C THR A 92 -2.88 4.67 -2.53
N SER A 93 -2.65 3.68 -3.39
CA SER A 93 -1.35 3.07 -3.47
C SER A 93 -1.02 2.63 -4.90
N ALA A 94 0.25 2.72 -5.29
CA ALA A 94 0.67 2.48 -6.65
C ALA A 94 2.10 1.92 -6.75
N GLY A 95 2.24 0.74 -7.35
CA GLY A 95 3.53 0.18 -7.71
C GLY A 95 3.67 -1.30 -7.36
N THR A 96 4.44 -1.60 -6.32
CA THR A 96 4.66 -2.96 -5.85
C THR A 96 4.57 -2.98 -4.34
N GLU A 97 3.47 -3.49 -3.80
CA GLU A 97 3.25 -3.42 -2.36
C GLU A 97 2.84 -4.75 -1.74
N GLN A 98 3.01 -4.75 -0.43
CA GLN A 98 2.56 -5.82 0.45
C GLN A 98 1.77 -5.18 1.58
N VAL A 99 0.47 -5.40 1.58
CA VAL A 99 -0.43 -4.83 2.55
C VAL A 99 -1.03 -5.92 3.43
N ARG A 100 -0.96 -5.74 4.75
CA ARG A 100 -1.52 -6.74 5.68
C ARG A 100 -2.99 -6.48 5.97
N ASN A 101 -3.40 -5.26 6.26
CA ASN A 101 -4.78 -4.91 6.51
C ASN A 101 -5.04 -3.51 5.93
N THR A 102 -6.15 -3.38 5.22
CA THR A 102 -6.71 -2.11 4.77
C THR A 102 -8.20 -2.10 5.07
N GLU A 103 -8.73 -1.01 5.59
CA GLU A 103 -10.18 -0.80 5.70
C GLU A 103 -10.70 -0.38 4.32
N GLU A 104 -10.34 0.81 3.85
CA GLU A 104 -10.68 1.32 2.52
C GLU A 104 -9.43 1.54 1.66
N GLY A 105 -9.37 0.91 0.48
CA GLY A 105 -8.16 0.90 -0.34
C GLY A 105 -8.39 1.03 -1.83
N THR A 106 -7.58 1.86 -2.49
CA THR A 106 -7.38 1.83 -3.94
C THR A 106 -5.92 1.48 -4.25
N SER A 107 -5.68 0.42 -5.00
CA SER A 107 -4.33 0.00 -5.38
C SER A 107 -4.17 -0.16 -6.89
N ALA A 108 -2.99 0.14 -7.41
CA ALA A 108 -2.63 -0.12 -8.79
C ALA A 108 -1.19 -0.63 -8.95
N GLY A 109 -1.02 -1.81 -9.55
CA GLY A 109 0.32 -2.32 -9.85
C GLY A 109 0.48 -3.81 -9.63
N THR A 110 1.29 -4.19 -8.65
CA THR A 110 1.59 -5.58 -8.31
C THR A 110 1.51 -5.74 -6.81
N GLU A 111 0.34 -6.17 -6.34
CA GLU A 111 0.08 -6.21 -4.90
C GLU A 111 -0.04 -7.61 -4.31
N GLN A 112 0.28 -7.66 -3.03
CA GLN A 112 -0.10 -8.77 -2.16
C GLN A 112 -0.85 -8.24 -0.95
N VAL A 113 -2.15 -8.54 -0.89
CA VAL A 113 -3.03 -8.06 0.18
C VAL A 113 -3.55 -9.23 1.01
N ARG A 114 -3.43 -9.12 2.33
CA ARG A 114 -3.91 -10.16 3.23
C ARG A 114 -5.38 -9.98 3.61
N ASN A 115 -5.80 -8.78 3.98
CA ASN A 115 -7.18 -8.48 4.32
C ASN A 115 -7.52 -7.08 3.83
N THR A 116 -8.66 -6.94 3.18
CA THR A 116 -9.28 -5.66 2.83
C THR A 116 -10.75 -5.72 3.19
N GLU A 117 -11.29 -4.66 3.79
CA GLU A 117 -12.74 -4.52 3.96
C GLU A 117 -13.35 -4.06 2.64
N GLU A 118 -13.03 -2.84 2.19
CA GLU A 118 -13.45 -2.29 0.92
C GLU A 118 -12.24 -1.97 0.01
N GLY A 119 -12.22 -2.55 -1.19
CA GLY A 119 -11.04 -2.47 -2.06
C GLY A 119 -11.35 -2.26 -3.54
N THR A 120 -10.59 -1.37 -4.17
CA THR A 120 -10.47 -1.30 -5.63
C THR A 120 -9.04 -1.57 -6.06
N SER A 121 -8.81 -2.59 -6.89
CA SER A 121 -7.47 -2.95 -7.36
C SER A 121 -7.38 -3.00 -8.89
N ALA A 122 -6.21 -2.64 -9.41
CA ALA A 122 -5.89 -2.80 -10.84
C ALA A 122 -4.46 -3.29 -11.05
N GLY A 123 -4.27 -4.41 -11.74
CA GLY A 123 -2.94 -4.90 -12.09
C GLY A 123 -2.76 -6.39 -11.86
N THR A 124 -1.74 -6.76 -11.08
CA THR A 124 -1.39 -8.16 -10.79
C THR A 124 -1.46 -8.40 -9.28
N GLU A 125 -2.56 -9.01 -8.85
CA GLU A 125 -2.94 -9.00 -7.44
C GLU A 125 -2.99 -10.42 -6.85
N GLN A 126 -2.56 -10.53 -5.59
CA GLN A 126 -2.83 -11.70 -4.76
C GLN A 126 -3.53 -11.28 -3.48
N VAL A 127 -4.78 -11.68 -3.35
CA VAL A 127 -5.66 -11.29 -2.25
C VAL A 127 -6.07 -12.51 -1.44
N ARG A 128 -5.88 -12.46 -0.13
CA ARG A 128 -6.29 -13.57 0.75
C ARG A 128 -7.75 -13.45 1.19
N ASN A 129 -8.18 -12.28 1.66
CA ASN A 129 -9.55 -12.05 2.08
C ASN A 129 -9.96 -10.62 1.68
N THR A 130 -11.14 -10.50 1.08
CA THR A 130 -11.80 -9.22 0.85
C THR A 130 -13.27 -9.34 1.21
N GLU A 131 -13.82 -8.34 1.91
CA GLU A 131 -15.26 -8.27 2.15
C GLU A 131 -15.95 -7.76 0.88
N GLU A 132 -15.67 -6.52 0.48
CA GLU A 132 -16.17 -5.90 -0.76
C GLU A 132 -15.02 -5.50 -1.69
N GLY A 133 -15.02 -6.01 -2.92
CA GLY A 133 -13.89 -5.83 -3.83
C GLY A 133 -14.28 -5.55 -5.28
N THR A 134 -13.65 -4.57 -5.90
CA THR A 134 -13.62 -4.41 -7.36
C THR A 134 -12.21 -4.58 -7.87
N SER A 135 -12.03 -5.43 -8.88
CA SER A 135 -10.71 -5.68 -9.44
C SER A 135 -10.64 -5.77 -10.95
N ALA A 136 -9.49 -5.38 -11.49
CA ALA A 136 -9.19 -5.50 -12.91
C ALA A 136 -7.74 -5.96 -13.17
N GLY A 137 -7.57 -6.98 -14.01
CA GLY A 137 -6.24 -7.42 -14.44
C GLY A 137 -6.02 -8.92 -14.27
N THR A 138 -4.92 -9.29 -13.59
CA THR A 138 -4.57 -10.68 -13.29
C THR A 138 -4.62 -10.92 -11.79
N GLU A 139 -5.57 -11.72 -11.34
CA GLU A 139 -5.87 -11.85 -9.91
C GLU A 139 -5.85 -13.29 -9.42
N GLN A 140 -5.42 -13.44 -8.17
CA GLN A 140 -5.61 -14.66 -7.38
C GLN A 140 -6.25 -14.31 -6.05
N VAL A 141 -7.50 -14.76 -5.86
CA VAL A 141 -8.29 -14.43 -4.67
C VAL A 141 -8.65 -15.70 -3.91
N ARG A 142 -8.36 -15.73 -2.61
CA ARG A 142 -8.70 -16.90 -1.78
C ARG A 142 -10.12 -16.84 -1.26
N ASN A 143 -10.56 -15.72 -0.70
CA ASN A 143 -11.92 -15.55 -0.18
C ASN A 143 -12.40 -14.14 -0.50
N THR A 144 -13.62 -14.05 -1.03
CA THR A 144 -14.35 -12.78 -1.21
C THR A 144 -15.79 -12.94 -0.77
N GLU A 145 -16.35 -11.98 -0.03
CA GLU A 145 -17.78 -11.98 0.27
C GLU A 145 -18.55 -11.42 -0.92
N GLU A 146 -18.28 -10.16 -1.31
CA GLU A 146 -18.86 -9.50 -2.48
C GLU A 146 -17.77 -9.00 -3.44
N GLY A 147 -17.81 -9.42 -4.71
CA GLY A 147 -16.74 -9.15 -5.67
C GLY A 147 -17.19 -8.82 -7.09
N THR A 148 -16.59 -7.80 -7.71
CA THR A 148 -16.66 -7.58 -9.16
C THR A 148 -15.27 -7.65 -9.77
N SER A 149 -15.06 -8.53 -10.74
CA SER A 149 -13.75 -8.72 -11.37
C SER A 149 -13.79 -8.61 -12.89
N ALA A 150 -12.70 -8.13 -13.48
CA ALA A 150 -12.47 -8.15 -14.92
C ALA A 150 -11.06 -8.60 -15.30
N GLY A 151 -10.92 -9.48 -16.29
CA GLY A 151 -9.62 -9.94 -16.79
C GLY A 151 -9.37 -11.42 -16.59
N THR A 152 -8.24 -11.79 -15.99
CA THR A 152 -7.84 -13.18 -15.73
C THR A 152 -7.83 -13.43 -14.23
N GLU A 153 -8.68 -14.33 -13.75
CA GLU A 153 -8.90 -14.52 -12.33
C GLU A 153 -8.82 -16.00 -11.92
N GLN A 154 -8.24 -16.25 -10.75
CA GLN A 154 -8.37 -17.50 -10.03
C GLN A 154 -9.00 -17.25 -8.66
N VAL A 155 -10.20 -17.79 -8.42
CA VAL A 155 -10.90 -17.65 -7.14
C VAL A 155 -11.11 -19.00 -6.48
N ARG A 156 -10.86 -19.04 -5.16
CA ARG A 156 -11.12 -20.24 -4.37
C ARG A 156 -12.51 -20.24 -3.74
N ASN A 157 -12.95 -19.15 -3.12
CA ASN A 157 -14.28 -19.03 -2.49
C ASN A 157 -14.84 -17.62 -2.73
N THR A 158 -16.10 -17.55 -3.15
CA THR A 158 -16.86 -16.29 -3.31
C THR A 158 -18.29 -16.53 -2.86
N GLU A 159 -18.88 -15.63 -2.08
CA GLU A 159 -20.31 -15.70 -1.75
C GLU A 159 -21.17 -15.07 -2.85
N GLU A 160 -20.92 -13.80 -3.18
CA GLU A 160 -21.56 -13.07 -4.26
C GLU A 160 -20.50 -12.47 -5.19
N GLY A 161 -20.62 -12.71 -6.51
CA GLY A 161 -19.63 -12.16 -7.42
C GLY A 161 -20.04 -12.12 -8.88
N THR A 162 -19.57 -11.08 -9.56
CA THR A 162 -19.70 -10.91 -11.01
C THR A 162 -18.32 -10.84 -11.63
N SER A 163 -18.09 -11.60 -12.70
CA SER A 163 -16.80 -11.64 -13.38
C SER A 163 -16.96 -11.47 -14.88
N ALA A 164 -16.03 -10.73 -15.49
CA ALA A 164 -15.93 -10.53 -16.93
C ALA A 164 -14.54 -10.90 -17.43
N GLY A 165 -14.42 -12.02 -18.15
CA GLY A 165 -13.16 -12.47 -18.72
C GLY A 165 -12.91 -13.95 -18.51
N THR A 166 -11.66 -14.31 -18.21
CA THR A 166 -11.25 -15.69 -17.96
C THR A 166 -11.24 -15.96 -16.46
N VAL A 167 -12.07 -16.91 -16.00
CA VAL A 167 -12.20 -17.25 -14.59
C VAL A 167 -11.91 -18.72 -14.37
N VAL A 168 -11.04 -19.02 -13.41
CA VAL A 168 -10.77 -20.37 -12.92
C VAL A 168 -11.26 -20.48 -11.48
N LEU A 169 -12.31 -21.27 -11.27
CA LEU A 169 -12.86 -21.54 -9.95
C LEU A 169 -12.31 -22.87 -9.40
N VAL A 170 -11.70 -22.82 -8.21
CA VAL A 170 -11.01 -23.97 -7.61
C VAL A 170 -11.90 -24.72 -6.59
N ALA A 171 -12.99 -24.11 -6.11
CA ALA A 171 -14.07 -24.74 -5.35
C ALA A 171 -15.33 -23.86 -5.40
N VAL A 172 -16.52 -24.46 -5.26
CA VAL A 172 -17.81 -23.77 -5.43
C VAL A 172 -18.80 -24.22 -4.36
N VAL A 173 -19.30 -23.28 -3.54
CA VAL A 173 -20.73 -23.18 -3.21
C VAL A 173 -21.22 -22.02 -4.06
N VAL A 174 -22.03 -22.28 -5.08
CA VAL A 174 -22.48 -21.23 -6.01
C VAL A 174 -23.97 -21.41 -6.17
N VAL A 175 -24.70 -20.38 -5.76
CA VAL A 175 -26.05 -20.10 -6.24
C VAL A 175 -25.88 -19.21 -7.47
N VAL A 176 -25.93 -19.78 -8.67
CA VAL A 176 -25.93 -18.95 -9.89
C VAL A 176 -27.34 -18.43 -10.11
N TYR A 177 -27.55 -17.12 -9.99
CA TYR A 177 -28.62 -16.42 -10.70
C TYR A 177 -28.03 -15.83 -11.99
N SER A 178 -28.50 -16.30 -13.15
CA SER A 178 -28.18 -15.68 -14.43
C SER A 178 -29.42 -14.96 -14.98
N SER A 179 -29.41 -13.63 -14.95
CA SER A 179 -30.13 -12.70 -15.85
C SER A 179 -29.03 -11.97 -16.62
N THR A 180 -29.00 -11.74 -17.94
CA THR A 180 -29.90 -11.70 -19.10
C THR A 180 -28.93 -11.61 -20.33
N HIS A 181 -29.24 -11.89 -21.60
CA HIS A 181 -30.37 -11.46 -22.41
C HIS A 181 -30.55 -12.34 -23.65
#